data_AF-A0A7J2Q165-F1
#
_entry.id   AF-A0A7J2Q165-F1
#
_cell.length_a   1.000
_cell.length_b   1.000
_cell.length_c   1.000
_cell.angle_alpha   90.00
_cell.angle_beta   90.00
_cell.angle_gamma   90.00
#
_symmetry.space_group_name_H-M   'P 1'
#
loop_
_entity.id
_entity.type
_entity.pdbx_description
1 polymer ?
#
loop_
_entity_poly.entity_id
_entity_poly.type
_entity_poly.pdbx_seq_one_letter_code
_entity_poly.pdbx_strand_id
1 'polypeptide(L)'
;MTHTLHRRGNIKDLKEDYVILAMLAAGVNDKYDDSRKKLIKIAEILNEHNPVNIMPEIGWNTSSTITAAYKDIETVKIIIQILKKEDFGISIVISGLVSEIENVLKEVNLE
;
A
#
# COMPACT_ATOMS: atom_id res chain seq x y z
N MET A 1 0.48 4.55 -15.07
CA MET A 1 -0.73 5.30 -14.66
C MET A 1 -0.86 5.15 -13.17
N THR A 2 -0.94 6.23 -12.40
CA THR A 2 -1.25 6.11 -10.96
C THR A 2 -2.76 6.12 -10.75
N HIS A 3 -3.25 5.26 -9.85
CA HIS A 3 -4.67 5.00 -9.61
C HIS A 3 -5.41 6.19 -8.97
N THR A 4 -4.65 7.16 -8.44
CA THR A 4 -5.15 8.36 -7.78
C THR A 4 -4.64 9.58 -8.55
N LEU A 5 -5.54 10.32 -9.21
CA LEU A 5 -5.32 11.60 -9.94
C LEU A 5 -4.97 11.53 -11.44
N HIS A 6 -4.94 10.36 -12.09
CA HIS A 6 -4.66 10.25 -13.53
C HIS A 6 -3.40 11.02 -13.97
N ARG A 7 -2.38 11.09 -13.11
CA ARG A 7 -1.17 11.85 -13.38
C ARG A 7 -0.46 11.28 -14.61
N ARG A 8 -0.13 12.18 -15.53
CA ARG A 8 0.65 11.89 -16.75
C ARG A 8 1.90 12.73 -16.69
N GLY A 9 3.02 12.11 -16.98
CA GLY A 9 4.33 12.74 -16.96
C GLY A 9 5.37 11.80 -17.56
N ASN A 10 6.58 12.29 -17.71
CA ASN A 10 7.72 11.46 -18.06
C ASN A 10 8.17 10.65 -16.81
N ILE A 11 9.14 9.75 -17.00
CA ILE A 11 9.68 8.91 -15.92
C ILE A 11 10.18 9.73 -14.71
N LYS A 12 10.81 10.89 -14.95
CA LYS A 12 11.32 11.75 -13.87
C LYS A 12 10.16 12.36 -13.08
N ASP A 13 9.10 12.77 -13.75
CA ASP A 13 7.92 13.37 -13.10
C ASP A 13 7.16 12.37 -12.22
N LEU A 14 7.32 11.07 -12.47
CA LEU A 14 6.59 9.99 -11.79
C LEU A 14 7.42 9.23 -10.75
N LYS A 15 8.72 9.53 -10.62
CA LYS A 15 9.68 8.80 -9.77
C LYS A 15 9.51 9.01 -8.26
N GLU A 16 8.54 9.82 -7.85
CA GLU A 16 8.30 10.21 -6.45
C GLU A 16 6.81 10.11 -6.04
N ASP A 17 6.04 9.27 -6.74
CA ASP A 17 4.60 9.12 -6.49
C ASP A 17 4.21 7.64 -6.40
N TYR A 18 4.37 7.08 -5.20
CA TYR A 18 3.99 5.70 -4.89
C TYR A 18 2.81 5.68 -3.93
N VAL A 19 1.77 4.92 -4.26
CA VAL A 19 0.58 4.75 -3.42
C VAL A 19 0.39 3.28 -3.10
N ILE A 20 0.23 2.98 -1.82
CA ILE A 20 -0.16 1.67 -1.32
C ILE A 20 -1.62 1.76 -0.86
N LEU A 21 -2.44 0.87 -1.38
CA LEU A 21 -3.84 0.68 -0.98
C LEU A 21 -4.01 -0.74 -0.43
N ALA A 22 -4.42 -0.86 0.82
CA ALA A 22 -4.89 -2.10 1.42
C ALA A 22 -6.42 -2.08 1.47
N MET A 23 -7.06 -3.15 1.01
CA MET A 23 -8.53 -3.20 0.90
C MET A 23 -9.07 -4.56 1.34
N LEU A 24 -10.09 -4.51 2.22
CA LEU A 24 -10.93 -5.67 2.50
C LEU A 24 -11.83 -5.94 1.28
N ALA A 25 -11.86 -7.19 0.85
CA ALA A 25 -12.70 -7.68 -0.22
C ALA A 25 -14.10 -8.00 0.33
N ALA A 26 -15.10 -7.27 -0.17
CA ALA A 26 -16.48 -7.37 0.27
C ALA A 26 -17.05 -8.79 0.07
N GLY A 27 -17.65 -9.35 1.12
CA GLY A 27 -18.17 -10.72 1.16
C GLY A 27 -17.12 -11.84 1.21
N VAL A 28 -15.83 -11.51 1.14
CA VAL A 28 -14.73 -12.50 1.09
C VAL A 28 -13.98 -12.53 2.40
N ASN A 29 -13.21 -11.49 2.68
CA ASN A 29 -12.39 -11.39 3.89
C ASN A 29 -12.87 -10.28 4.82
N ASP A 30 -13.87 -9.47 4.48
CA ASP A 30 -14.49 -8.49 5.38
C ASP A 30 -15.40 -9.13 6.46
N LYS A 31 -15.81 -10.39 6.27
CA LYS A 31 -16.70 -11.14 7.16
C LYS A 31 -16.03 -11.74 8.39
N TYR A 32 -14.69 -11.77 8.45
CA TYR A 32 -13.99 -12.35 9.60
C TYR A 32 -13.84 -11.32 10.72
N ASP A 33 -13.96 -11.78 11.97
CA ASP A 33 -13.93 -10.92 13.16
C ASP A 33 -12.58 -10.18 13.33
N ASP A 34 -11.51 -10.74 12.78
CA ASP A 34 -10.15 -10.19 12.90
C ASP A 34 -9.73 -9.30 11.73
N SER A 35 -10.54 -9.19 10.67
CA SER A 35 -10.19 -8.46 9.45
C SER A 35 -9.95 -6.98 9.67
N ARG A 36 -10.74 -6.35 10.54
CA ARG A 36 -10.52 -4.96 10.93
C ARG A 36 -9.19 -4.78 11.66
N LYS A 37 -8.83 -5.71 12.56
CA LYS A 37 -7.57 -5.64 13.31
C LYS A 37 -6.38 -5.79 12.37
N LYS A 38 -6.46 -6.70 11.40
CA LYS A 38 -5.44 -6.86 10.35
C LYS A 38 -5.29 -5.58 9.50
N LEU A 39 -6.40 -4.98 9.08
CA LEU A 39 -6.38 -3.74 8.32
C LEU A 39 -5.77 -2.57 9.12
N ILE A 40 -6.12 -2.45 10.40
CA ILE A 40 -5.50 -1.45 11.31
C ILE A 40 -4.01 -1.72 11.46
N LYS A 41 -3.58 -2.99 11.57
CA LYS A 41 -2.17 -3.32 11.66
C LYS A 41 -1.38 -2.90 10.43
N ILE A 42 -1.97 -3.07 9.24
CA ILE A 42 -1.42 -2.53 8.00
C ILE A 42 -1.33 -1.00 8.07
N ALA A 43 -2.36 -0.32 8.58
CA ALA A 43 -2.33 1.15 8.73
C ALA A 43 -1.19 1.62 9.64
N GLU A 44 -0.96 0.93 10.77
CA GLU A 44 0.17 1.19 11.67
C GLU A 44 1.51 1.04 10.95
N ILE A 45 1.71 -0.07 10.24
CA ILE A 45 2.94 -0.32 9.45
C ILE A 45 3.16 0.80 8.43
N LEU A 46 2.12 1.19 7.70
CA LEU A 46 2.21 2.27 6.72
C LEU A 46 2.58 3.60 7.40
N ASN A 47 1.97 3.92 8.54
CA ASN A 47 2.22 5.16 9.28
C ASN A 47 3.64 5.24 9.85
N GLU A 48 4.17 4.12 10.39
CA GLU A 48 5.53 4.02 10.93
C GLU A 48 6.61 4.37 9.88
N HIS A 49 6.30 4.15 8.60
CA HIS A 49 7.22 4.44 7.49
C HIS A 49 7.08 5.85 6.91
N ASN A 50 6.53 6.80 7.69
CA ASN A 50 6.59 8.24 7.40
C ASN A 50 5.99 8.62 6.02
N PRO A 51 4.71 8.27 5.77
CA PRO A 51 4.07 8.58 4.50
C PRO A 51 3.95 10.10 4.29
N VAL A 52 4.04 10.55 3.04
CA VAL A 52 3.79 11.96 2.70
C VAL A 52 2.30 12.30 2.82
N ASN A 53 1.43 11.30 2.69
CA ASN A 53 0.00 11.40 2.92
C ASN A 53 -0.55 10.03 3.32
N ILE A 54 -1.45 9.98 4.29
CA ILE A 54 -2.14 8.76 4.72
C ILE A 54 -3.58 9.08 5.08
N MET A 55 -4.46 8.10 4.91
CA MET A 55 -5.83 8.21 5.41
C MET A 55 -5.82 8.55 6.92
N PRO A 56 -6.62 9.52 7.38
CA PRO A 56 -6.63 9.92 8.79
C PRO A 56 -6.95 8.77 9.75
N GLU A 57 -6.28 8.74 10.91
CA GLU A 57 -6.44 7.69 11.93
C GLU A 57 -7.90 7.47 12.37
N ILE A 58 -8.67 8.56 12.46
CA ILE A 58 -10.10 8.49 12.80
C ILE A 58 -10.93 7.63 11.83
N GLY A 59 -10.46 7.47 10.58
CA GLY A 59 -11.10 6.64 9.56
C GLY A 59 -10.68 5.17 9.59
N TRP A 60 -9.62 4.80 10.30
CA TRP A 60 -9.05 3.43 10.24
C TRP A 60 -10.02 2.37 10.77
N ASN A 61 -10.86 2.72 11.73
CA ASN A 61 -11.83 1.80 12.32
C ASN A 61 -13.11 1.62 11.48
N THR A 62 -13.42 2.57 10.59
CA THR A 62 -14.71 2.59 9.88
C THR A 62 -14.57 2.30 8.39
N SER A 63 -13.40 2.61 7.80
CA SER A 63 -13.11 2.37 6.39
C SER A 63 -12.81 0.89 6.11
N SER A 64 -13.19 0.42 4.92
CA SER A 64 -12.77 -0.88 4.38
C SER A 64 -11.42 -0.82 3.66
N THR A 65 -10.83 0.37 3.56
CA THR A 65 -9.58 0.64 2.86
C THR A 65 -8.62 1.50 3.67
N ILE A 66 -7.32 1.26 3.53
CA ILE A 66 -6.26 2.15 4.00
C ILE A 66 -5.42 2.56 2.78
N THR A 67 -5.13 3.85 2.66
CA THR A 67 -4.26 4.37 1.60
C THR A 67 -3.14 5.20 2.20
N ALA A 68 -1.92 4.98 1.73
CA ALA A 68 -0.75 5.79 2.06
C ALA A 68 0.07 6.10 0.80
N ALA A 69 0.69 7.28 0.76
CA ALA A 69 1.54 7.73 -0.32
C ALA A 69 2.97 7.98 0.17
N TYR A 70 3.94 7.68 -0.69
CA TYR A 70 5.38 7.79 -0.44
C TYR A 70 6.08 8.39 -1.66
N LYS A 71 7.24 9.01 -1.39
CA LYS A 71 8.05 9.69 -2.40
C LYS A 71 9.26 8.89 -2.88
N ASP A 72 9.49 7.72 -2.30
CA ASP A 72 10.66 6.89 -2.63
C ASP A 72 10.29 5.40 -2.66
N ILE A 73 10.90 4.70 -3.62
CA ILE A 73 10.65 3.28 -3.86
C ILE A 73 11.28 2.38 -2.79
N GLU A 74 12.36 2.81 -2.14
CA GLU A 74 13.04 2.03 -1.10
C GLU A 74 12.16 1.86 0.15
N THR A 75 11.46 2.91 0.57
CA THR A 75 10.48 2.82 1.66
C THR A 75 9.35 1.86 1.29
N VAL A 76 8.85 1.93 0.05
CA VAL A 76 7.82 1.01 -0.45
C VAL A 76 8.33 -0.44 -0.44
N LYS A 77 9.58 -0.69 -0.84
CA LYS A 77 10.21 -2.02 -0.78
C LYS A 77 10.27 -2.57 0.64
N ILE A 78 10.67 -1.76 1.62
CA ILE A 78 10.69 -2.17 3.04
C ILE A 78 9.27 -2.56 3.50
N ILE A 79 8.28 -1.74 3.18
CA ILE A 79 6.88 -2.03 3.50
C ILE A 79 6.43 -3.34 2.85
N ILE A 80 6.74 -3.58 1.57
CA ILE A 80 6.39 -4.83 0.89
C ILE A 80 7.01 -6.04 1.59
N GLN A 81 8.28 -5.94 2.02
CA GLN A 81 8.94 -7.04 2.75
C GLN A 81 8.23 -7.33 4.08
N ILE A 82 7.81 -6.30 4.81
CA ILE A 82 7.05 -6.45 6.06
C ILE A 82 5.69 -7.08 5.78
N LEU A 83 4.92 -6.55 4.83
CA LEU A 83 3.59 -7.06 4.48
C LEU A 83 3.65 -8.51 3.98
N LYS A 84 4.67 -8.86 3.20
CA LYS A 84 4.94 -10.24 2.76
C LYS A 84 5.21 -11.17 3.95
N LYS A 85 5.99 -10.72 4.93
CA LYS A 85 6.34 -11.53 6.10
C LYS A 85 5.14 -11.76 7.02
N GLU A 86 4.32 -10.74 7.23
CA GLU A 86 3.18 -10.80 8.15
C GLU A 86 1.97 -11.54 7.56
N ASP A 87 1.84 -11.57 6.22
CA ASP A 87 0.79 -12.30 5.48
C ASP A 87 -0.63 -12.13 6.06
N PHE A 88 -1.12 -10.89 6.04
CA PHE A 88 -2.45 -10.56 6.57
C PHE A 88 -3.62 -11.16 5.78
N GLY A 89 -3.40 -11.74 4.59
CA GLY A 89 -4.47 -12.18 3.70
C GLY A 89 -5.38 -11.04 3.20
N ILE A 90 -4.85 -9.81 3.13
CA ILE A 90 -5.53 -8.61 2.64
C ILE A 90 -4.92 -8.22 1.30
N SER A 91 -5.77 -7.84 0.35
CA SER A 91 -5.31 -7.40 -0.97
C SER A 91 -4.55 -6.08 -0.85
N ILE A 92 -3.35 -6.05 -1.43
CA ILE A 92 -2.50 -4.86 -1.52
C ILE A 92 -2.39 -4.44 -2.98
N VAL A 93 -2.69 -3.17 -3.26
CA VAL A 93 -2.48 -2.54 -4.55
C VAL A 93 -1.35 -1.53 -4.41
N ILE A 94 -0.36 -1.63 -5.29
CA ILE A 94 0.77 -0.70 -5.35
C ILE A 94 0.70 0.04 -6.68
N SER A 95 0.65 1.36 -6.61
CA SER A 95 0.55 2.26 -7.75
C SER A 95 1.78 3.14 -7.81
N GLY A 96 2.37 3.32 -8.99
CA GLY A 96 3.58 4.11 -9.21
C GLY A 96 4.17 3.82 -10.58
N LEU A 97 5.46 4.09 -10.76
CA LEU A 97 6.16 3.70 -11.98
C LEU A 97 6.31 2.17 -12.04
N VAL A 98 5.60 1.54 -12.98
CA VAL A 98 5.50 0.06 -13.07
C VAL A 98 6.87 -0.60 -13.14
N SER A 99 7.81 -0.07 -13.93
CA SER A 99 9.14 -0.64 -14.05
C SER A 99 9.94 -0.67 -12.73
N GLU A 100 9.74 0.33 -11.86
CA GLU A 100 10.40 0.35 -10.54
C GLU A 100 9.72 -0.62 -9.57
N ILE A 101 8.40 -0.71 -9.61
CA ILE A 101 7.63 -1.67 -8.82
C ILE A 101 8.01 -3.11 -9.21
N GLU A 102 8.05 -3.45 -10.50
CA GLU A 102 8.46 -4.77 -10.99
C GLU A 102 9.87 -5.15 -10.51
N ASN A 103 10.83 -4.22 -10.55
CA ASN A 103 12.18 -4.47 -10.03
C ASN A 103 12.15 -4.80 -8.53
N VAL A 104 11.40 -4.02 -7.74
CA VAL A 104 11.23 -4.31 -6.31
C VAL A 104 10.57 -5.67 -6.08
N LEU A 105 9.52 -6.01 -6.82
CA LEU A 105 8.82 -7.29 -6.68
C LEU A 105 9.76 -8.49 -6.93
N LYS A 106 10.64 -8.40 -7.92
CA LYS A 106 11.69 -9.41 -8.17
C LYS A 106 12.68 -9.49 -7.02
N GLU A 107 13.17 -8.36 -6.53
CA GLU A 107 14.14 -8.31 -5.41
C GLU A 107 13.57 -8.92 -4.11
N VAL A 108 12.25 -8.81 -3.90
CA VAL A 108 11.58 -9.38 -2.72
C VAL A 108 10.99 -10.77 -2.96
N ASN A 109 11.20 -11.37 -4.14
CA ASN A 109 10.69 -12.68 -4.56
C ASN A 109 9.15 -12.77 -4.55
N LEU A 110 8.47 -11.85 -5.23
CA LEU A 110 7.03 -11.87 -5.48
C LEU A 110 6.69 -12.04 -6.98
N GLU A 111 7.70 -12.18 -7.85
CA GLU A 111 7.63 -12.52 -9.27
C GLU A 111 8.57 -13.67 -9.62
#